data_AF-A0A118KEM4-F1
#
_entry.id   AF-A0A118KEM4-F1
#
_cell.length_a   1.000
_cell.length_b   1.000
_cell.length_c   1.000
_cell.angle_alpha   90.00
_cell.angle_beta   90.00
_cell.angle_gamma   90.00
#
_symmetry.space_group_name_H-M   'P 1'
#
loop_
_entity.id
_entity.type
_entity.pdbx_description
1 polymer ?
#
loop_
_entity_poly.entity_id
_entity_poly.type
_entity_poly.pdbx_seq_one_letter_code
_entity_poly.pdbx_strand_id
1 'polypeptide(L)'
;MTTPKVDETDRARAALAVIPADDYDTWVDMAFALKQGFGDEGFEIWDAWSRTAANYNERAARTTWRSVNASGGKTLATLFWQARQHGFDLKRTNYPDRMTAVLAPSPEVLALRAREEAQRQARHAAVAREATSIWQWARPVGPEHPYLVRKHLEPMDTLRELDAVELRALLGYAPTCGEEPLTGRVLIVPVWNGPISTLELIDERGRKSSLAGGVKKGGYWMTEPTLVPANESSLILIAEGMATALSASRATHWYAVAALSSGNLRLVAQNLRERYPDVDLIVLGELGSGAAQARQAAEAVQASVAWPEFAADARIDDKVPNDFSDMAVLSGFDAVGEHLRAVVRSVVKANGQPDVSTISGITVAEVEHHEEDEKMGNVKEKLLADDEGMPRRRSSKRSAPKQIAPDVPATDGASGSTPPSTDPLPSASPAAAPPVADPPRFASARPPVGEPLFGVGEVPNEVRALAEHRFGSPLRMGTPRENGGPYRGEVFNTEHYLIQEVATRSVVFHRKDQMTFVSERLKWMDENARLNGSELQVGYDGGQAKVYPWDRARDLLARTVGSLKKSARELNYSPNVEGMLDQLQARSWARIREARAAALEKSREQDASREVSSVPGR
;
A
#
# COMPACT_ATOMS: atom_id res chain seq x y z
N MET A 1 46.01 39.61 33.67
CA MET A 1 45.76 38.93 32.38
C MET A 1 44.44 38.18 32.52
N THR A 2 43.44 38.50 31.72
CA THR A 2 42.19 37.72 31.64
C THR A 2 42.46 36.45 30.86
N THR A 3 42.20 35.29 31.44
CA THR A 3 42.13 34.04 30.69
C THR A 3 40.97 34.13 29.69
N PRO A 4 41.13 33.72 28.42
CA PRO A 4 40.02 33.68 27.48
C PRO A 4 39.00 32.68 28.01
N LYS A 5 37.79 33.17 28.30
CA LYS A 5 36.67 32.33 28.74
C LYS A 5 36.25 31.48 27.55
N VAL A 6 36.56 30.19 27.60
CA VAL A 6 36.16 29.24 26.54
C VAL A 6 34.63 29.24 26.48
N ASP A 7 34.05 29.47 25.31
CA ASP A 7 32.61 29.28 25.13
C ASP A 7 32.31 27.78 25.19
N GLU A 8 31.58 27.38 26.22
CA GLU A 8 31.20 25.99 26.46
C GLU A 8 30.21 25.48 25.40
N THR A 9 29.45 26.38 24.79
CA THR A 9 28.53 26.12 23.68
C THR A 9 29.29 25.72 22.42
N ASP A 10 30.31 26.48 22.03
CA ASP A 10 31.15 26.15 20.87
C ASP A 10 32.02 24.92 21.12
N ARG A 11 32.50 24.74 22.36
CA ARG A 11 33.18 23.52 22.78
C ARG A 11 32.26 22.30 22.67
N ALA A 12 30.99 22.41 23.04
CA ALA A 12 30.01 21.34 22.90
C ALA A 12 29.68 21.05 21.43
N ARG A 13 29.44 22.08 20.60
CA ARG A 13 29.26 21.94 19.14
C ARG A 13 30.46 21.23 18.48
N ALA A 14 31.69 21.65 18.81
CA ALA A 14 32.91 21.05 18.31
C ALA A 14 33.14 19.60 18.80
N ALA A 15 32.64 19.25 19.99
CA ALA A 15 32.69 17.89 20.52
C ALA A 15 31.67 16.96 19.83
N LEU A 16 30.46 17.45 19.55
CA LEU A 16 29.43 16.74 18.78
C LEU A 16 29.88 16.46 17.34
N ALA A 17 30.56 17.41 16.70
CA ALA A 17 31.02 17.30 15.32
C ALA A 17 32.01 16.16 15.02
N VAL A 18 32.51 15.43 16.04
CA VAL A 18 33.29 14.20 15.86
C VAL A 18 32.55 12.91 16.25
N ILE A 19 31.38 13.01 16.87
CA ILE A 19 30.57 11.85 17.30
C ILE A 19 29.53 11.54 16.21
N PRO A 20 29.44 10.29 15.72
CA PRO A 20 28.35 9.86 14.85
C PRO A 20 26.99 9.97 15.53
N ALA A 21 26.00 10.51 14.83
CA ALA A 21 24.65 10.80 15.36
C ALA A 21 23.61 9.70 15.06
N ASP A 22 24.03 8.58 14.48
CA ASP A 22 23.18 7.49 13.98
C ASP A 22 22.86 6.41 15.02
N ASP A 23 23.71 6.22 16.03
CA ASP A 23 23.45 5.33 17.17
C ASP A 23 22.42 5.93 18.14
N TYR A 24 21.36 5.17 18.45
CA TYR A 24 20.23 5.65 19.24
C TYR A 24 20.59 5.92 20.71
N ASP A 25 21.38 5.06 21.34
CA ASP A 25 21.73 5.22 22.76
C ASP A 25 22.66 6.43 22.94
N THR A 26 23.66 6.59 22.06
CA THR A 26 24.49 7.81 22.00
C THR A 26 23.65 9.05 21.71
N TRP A 27 22.70 8.99 20.77
CA TRP A 27 21.82 10.09 20.40
C TRP A 27 20.97 10.59 21.58
N VAL A 28 20.38 9.67 22.35
CA VAL A 28 19.64 9.98 23.58
C VAL A 28 20.57 10.48 24.70
N ASP A 29 21.75 9.86 24.88
CA ASP A 29 22.74 10.31 25.86
C ASP A 29 23.19 11.76 25.63
N MET A 30 23.42 12.14 24.37
CA MET A 30 23.77 13.53 24.01
C MET A 30 22.59 14.48 24.27
N ALA A 31 21.34 14.03 24.10
CA ALA A 31 20.16 14.82 24.43
C ALA A 31 20.12 15.16 25.93
N PHE A 32 20.32 14.16 26.80
CA PHE A 32 20.41 14.39 28.25
C PHE A 32 21.61 15.29 28.60
N ALA A 33 22.79 15.03 28.05
CA ALA A 33 24.01 15.80 28.34
C ALA A 33 23.85 17.29 27.99
N LEU A 34 23.25 17.60 26.83
CA LEU A 34 23.05 18.97 26.36
C LEU A 34 21.90 19.67 27.10
N LYS A 35 20.80 18.96 27.40
CA LYS A 35 19.70 19.55 28.18
C LYS A 35 20.07 19.81 29.64
N GLN A 36 20.95 18.99 30.21
CA GLN A 36 21.53 19.22 31.54
C GLN A 36 22.48 20.43 31.53
N GLY A 37 23.29 20.60 30.47
CA GLY A 37 24.28 21.67 30.36
C GLY A 37 23.71 23.05 29.98
N PHE A 38 22.73 23.09 29.08
CA PHE A 38 22.24 24.31 28.43
C PHE A 38 20.71 24.54 28.59
N GLY A 39 20.01 23.70 29.35
CA GLY A 39 18.54 23.75 29.39
C GLY A 39 17.94 23.49 28.01
N ASP A 40 16.78 24.09 27.70
CA ASP A 40 16.13 23.94 26.40
C ASP A 40 16.87 24.64 25.23
N GLU A 41 17.78 25.59 25.49
CA GLU A 41 18.65 26.17 24.45
C GLU A 41 19.60 25.13 23.83
N GLY A 42 19.87 24.03 24.56
CA GLY A 42 20.60 22.88 24.04
C GLY A 42 19.91 22.15 22.89
N PHE A 43 18.61 22.38 22.64
CA PHE A 43 17.87 21.70 21.57
C PHE A 43 18.46 21.99 20.20
N GLU A 44 18.71 23.26 19.86
CA GLU A 44 19.21 23.64 18.53
C GLU A 44 20.60 23.04 18.25
N ILE A 45 21.44 22.94 19.28
CA ILE A 45 22.77 22.33 19.21
C ILE A 45 22.64 20.82 18.92
N TRP A 46 21.80 20.14 19.69
CA TRP A 46 21.56 18.71 19.56
C TRP A 46 20.85 18.36 18.24
N ASP A 47 19.88 19.15 17.81
CA ASP A 47 19.06 18.93 16.62
C ASP A 47 19.86 19.23 15.34
N ALA A 48 20.74 20.24 15.34
CA ALA A 48 21.71 20.46 14.26
C ALA A 48 22.69 19.28 14.11
N TRP A 49 23.20 18.73 15.21
CA TRP A 49 24.02 17.51 15.18
C TRP A 49 23.20 16.29 14.73
N SER A 50 21.99 16.12 15.25
CA SER A 50 21.06 15.04 14.88
C SER A 50 20.76 15.02 13.38
N ARG A 51 20.64 16.20 12.75
CA ARG A 51 20.46 16.34 11.29
C ARG A 51 21.60 15.74 10.46
N THR A 52 22.77 15.43 11.04
CA THR A 52 23.86 14.75 10.33
C THR A 52 23.63 13.24 10.16
N ALA A 53 22.72 12.62 10.93
CA ALA A 53 22.47 11.17 10.88
C ALA A 53 21.50 10.77 9.75
N ALA A 54 21.78 9.70 9.01
CA ALA A 54 20.90 9.25 7.92
C ALA A 54 19.45 8.99 8.37
N ASN A 55 19.28 8.33 9.51
CA ASN A 55 18.02 7.96 10.16
C ASN A 55 17.28 9.10 10.89
N TYR A 56 17.78 10.34 10.82
CA TYR A 56 17.17 11.50 11.50
C TYR A 56 15.69 11.71 11.18
N ASN A 57 14.91 12.04 12.21
CA ASN A 57 13.50 12.41 12.08
C ASN A 57 13.17 13.56 13.05
N GLU A 58 12.79 14.73 12.53
CA GLU A 58 12.50 15.93 13.34
C GLU A 58 11.37 15.71 14.38
N ARG A 59 10.33 14.94 14.02
CA ARG A 59 9.23 14.63 14.95
C ARG A 59 9.69 13.71 16.07
N ALA A 60 10.58 12.76 15.78
CA ALA A 60 11.23 11.95 16.80
C ALA A 60 12.11 12.85 17.70
N ALA A 61 12.98 13.67 17.12
CA ALA A 61 13.86 14.59 17.85
C ALA A 61 13.10 15.49 18.84
N ARG A 62 12.06 16.20 18.37
CA ARG A 62 11.19 17.03 19.23
C ARG A 62 10.46 16.24 20.31
N THR A 63 10.14 14.96 20.08
CA THR A 63 9.50 14.09 21.07
C THR A 63 10.49 13.63 22.13
N THR A 64 11.66 13.12 21.71
CA THR A 64 12.76 12.71 22.59
C THR A 64 13.18 13.86 23.49
N TRP A 65 13.45 15.04 22.93
CA TRP A 65 13.86 16.22 23.72
C TRP A 65 12.86 16.62 24.82
N ARG A 66 11.56 16.45 24.57
CA ARG A 66 10.51 16.69 25.57
C ARG A 66 10.47 15.63 26.66
N SER A 67 10.80 14.37 26.34
CA SER A 67 10.89 13.28 27.32
C SER A 67 12.16 13.31 28.18
N VAL A 68 13.22 13.94 27.68
CA VAL A 68 14.50 14.15 28.38
C VAL A 68 14.33 15.19 29.49
N ASN A 69 14.80 14.85 30.69
CA ASN A 69 14.80 15.72 31.87
C ASN A 69 16.24 16.12 32.23
N ALA A 70 16.46 17.39 32.57
CA ALA A 70 17.75 17.93 33.01
C ALA A 70 18.27 17.31 34.33
N SER A 71 17.40 16.63 35.10
CA SER A 71 17.81 15.83 36.28
C SER A 71 18.38 14.45 35.93
N GLY A 72 18.67 14.16 34.66
CA GLY A 72 19.27 12.90 34.23
C GLY A 72 20.76 12.79 34.62
N GLY A 73 21.23 11.56 34.88
CA GLY A 73 22.62 11.29 35.28
C GLY A 73 23.69 11.41 34.18
N LYS A 74 23.39 12.10 33.08
CA LYS A 74 24.28 12.33 31.93
C LYS A 74 24.49 13.83 31.80
N THR A 75 25.74 14.26 31.66
CA THR A 75 26.13 15.68 31.70
C THR A 75 27.04 16.01 30.52
N LEU A 76 27.45 17.28 30.37
CA LEU A 76 28.48 17.65 29.38
C LEU A 76 29.79 16.84 29.54
N ALA A 77 30.09 16.31 30.73
CA ALA A 77 31.21 15.39 30.91
C ALA A 77 31.04 14.07 30.14
N THR A 78 29.81 13.58 29.93
CA THR A 78 29.49 12.43 29.09
C THR A 78 29.76 12.74 27.61
N LEU A 79 29.29 13.89 27.13
CA LEU A 79 29.59 14.39 25.76
C LEU A 79 31.10 14.48 25.52
N PHE A 80 31.83 15.12 26.44
CA PHE A 80 33.28 15.27 26.33
C PHE A 80 34.05 13.94 26.47
N TRP A 81 33.52 12.97 27.23
CA TRP A 81 34.08 11.62 27.29
C TRP A 81 33.87 10.86 25.98
N GLN A 82 32.66 10.92 25.39
CA GLN A 82 32.32 10.27 24.12
C GLN A 82 33.17 10.86 22.99
N ALA A 83 33.21 12.20 22.87
CA ALA A 83 34.02 12.90 21.87
C ALA A 83 35.51 12.51 21.96
N ARG A 84 36.04 12.27 23.18
CA ARG A 84 37.43 11.82 23.36
C ARG A 84 37.69 10.41 22.81
N GLN A 85 36.69 9.52 22.79
CA GLN A 85 36.82 8.22 22.11
C GLN A 85 36.92 8.40 20.58
N HIS A 86 36.23 9.42 20.05
CA HIS A 86 36.31 9.85 18.64
C HIS A 86 37.47 10.85 18.37
N GLY A 87 38.47 10.91 19.26
CA GLY A 87 39.72 11.65 19.02
C GLY A 87 39.72 13.16 19.39
N PHE A 88 38.69 13.66 20.07
CA PHE A 88 38.62 15.06 20.48
C PHE A 88 39.67 15.43 21.57
N ASP A 89 40.46 16.48 21.32
CA ASP A 89 41.40 17.01 22.32
C ASP A 89 40.71 17.96 23.32
N LEU A 90 40.51 17.46 24.54
CA LEU A 90 39.92 18.21 25.66
C LEU A 90 40.76 19.39 26.16
N LYS A 91 42.07 19.42 25.89
CA LYS A 91 43.00 20.47 26.36
C LYS A 91 42.99 21.72 25.47
N ARG A 92 42.47 21.61 24.26
CA ARG A 92 42.39 22.71 23.30
C ARG A 92 41.56 23.86 23.89
N THR A 93 42.17 25.03 23.97
CA THR A 93 41.61 26.23 24.64
C THR A 93 40.88 27.19 23.70
N ASN A 94 40.89 26.90 22.40
CA ASN A 94 40.18 27.67 21.38
C ASN A 94 39.75 26.73 20.24
N TYR A 95 38.45 26.68 19.98
CA TYR A 95 37.83 25.90 18.91
C TYR A 95 37.41 26.90 17.82
N PRO A 96 38.13 26.97 16.69
CA PRO A 96 37.82 27.96 15.67
C PRO A 96 36.48 27.65 15.01
N ASP A 97 35.79 28.68 14.51
CA ASP A 97 34.43 28.59 13.98
C ASP A 97 34.26 27.63 12.77
N ARG A 98 35.40 27.22 12.18
CA ARG A 98 35.46 26.12 11.21
C ARG A 98 35.18 24.72 11.77
N MET A 99 35.16 24.53 13.10
CA MET A 99 34.73 23.27 13.72
C MET A 99 33.20 23.26 13.96
N THR A 100 32.62 24.40 14.32
CA THR A 100 31.17 24.62 14.41
C THR A 100 30.47 24.49 13.05
N ALA A 101 31.14 24.89 11.97
CA ALA A 101 30.62 24.79 10.60
C ALA A 101 30.44 23.35 10.05
N VAL A 102 30.89 22.30 10.76
CA VAL A 102 30.89 20.90 10.25
C VAL A 102 29.70 20.09 10.77
N LEU A 103 28.50 20.70 10.81
CA LEU A 103 27.23 19.99 11.02
C LEU A 103 26.39 19.87 9.73
N ALA A 104 27.04 20.00 8.57
CA ALA A 104 26.45 19.58 7.29
C ALA A 104 26.42 18.04 7.21
N PRO A 105 25.30 17.41 6.81
CA PRO A 105 25.27 15.96 6.61
C PRO A 105 26.26 15.55 5.52
N SER A 106 26.99 14.45 5.74
CA SER A 106 28.03 14.02 4.79
C SER A 106 27.43 13.71 3.40
N PRO A 107 28.21 13.81 2.31
CA PRO A 107 27.75 13.40 0.97
C PRO A 107 27.22 11.96 0.93
N GLU A 108 27.76 11.08 1.77
CA GLU A 108 27.32 9.69 1.92
C GLU A 108 25.95 9.59 2.61
N VAL A 109 25.71 10.37 3.67
CA VAL A 109 24.40 10.47 4.33
C VAL A 109 23.34 11.06 3.41
N LEU A 110 23.68 12.11 2.65
CA LEU A 110 22.78 12.69 1.65
C LEU A 110 22.47 11.67 0.53
N ALA A 111 23.46 10.92 0.07
CA ALA A 111 23.26 9.85 -0.91
C ALA A 111 22.43 8.68 -0.35
N LEU A 112 22.58 8.32 0.92
CA LEU A 112 21.77 7.28 1.56
C LEU A 112 20.31 7.73 1.71
N ARG A 113 20.05 8.93 2.23
CA ARG A 113 18.70 9.52 2.29
C ARG A 113 18.04 9.58 0.91
N ALA A 114 18.77 10.03 -0.11
CA ALA A 114 18.28 10.07 -1.48
C ALA A 114 17.95 8.66 -2.04
N ARG A 115 18.74 7.63 -1.70
CA ARG A 115 18.44 6.23 -2.05
C ARG A 115 17.20 5.71 -1.33
N GLU A 116 17.04 5.99 -0.04
CA GLU A 116 15.88 5.57 0.75
C GLU A 116 14.59 6.27 0.30
N GLU A 117 14.66 7.57 0.02
CA GLU A 117 13.59 8.36 -0.60
C GLU A 117 13.22 7.79 -1.97
N ALA A 118 14.20 7.54 -2.85
CA ALA A 118 13.95 6.94 -4.16
C ALA A 118 13.34 5.53 -4.04
N GLN A 119 13.76 4.71 -3.07
CA GLN A 119 13.15 3.40 -2.80
C GLN A 119 11.74 3.50 -2.22
N ARG A 120 11.45 4.52 -1.39
CA ARG A 120 10.10 4.82 -0.89
C ARG A 120 9.19 5.26 -2.04
N GLN A 121 9.64 6.21 -2.84
CA GLN A 121 8.91 6.73 -4.01
C GLN A 121 8.68 5.63 -5.06
N ALA A 122 9.68 4.79 -5.35
CA ALA A 122 9.56 3.67 -6.27
C ALA A 122 8.55 2.61 -5.80
N ARG A 123 8.50 2.32 -4.48
CA ARG A 123 7.47 1.44 -3.89
C ARG A 123 6.07 2.04 -4.02
N HIS A 124 5.87 3.30 -3.64
CA HIS A 124 4.57 3.96 -3.78
C HIS A 124 4.13 4.07 -5.26
N ALA A 125 5.06 4.36 -6.18
CA ALA A 125 4.78 4.36 -7.61
C ALA A 125 4.46 2.96 -8.18
N ALA A 126 4.96 1.88 -7.57
CA ALA A 126 4.56 0.52 -7.92
C ALA A 126 3.12 0.24 -7.48
N VAL A 127 2.77 0.58 -6.24
CA VAL A 127 1.40 0.40 -5.72
C VAL A 127 0.39 1.30 -6.45
N ALA A 128 0.77 2.51 -6.86
CA ALA A 128 -0.08 3.38 -7.69
C ALA A 128 -0.37 2.77 -9.09
N ARG A 129 0.61 2.08 -9.69
CA ARG A 129 0.38 1.32 -10.94
C ARG A 129 -0.52 0.11 -10.70
N GLU A 130 -0.32 -0.62 -9.61
CA GLU A 130 -1.19 -1.75 -9.22
C GLU A 130 -2.63 -1.30 -8.95
N ALA A 131 -2.83 -0.21 -8.21
CA ALA A 131 -4.12 0.44 -8.00
C ALA A 131 -4.80 0.81 -9.33
N THR A 132 -4.05 1.39 -10.26
CA THR A 132 -4.54 1.75 -11.60
C THR A 132 -4.93 0.52 -12.41
N SER A 133 -4.13 -0.55 -12.38
CA SER A 133 -4.44 -1.82 -13.06
C SER A 133 -5.69 -2.50 -12.48
N ILE A 134 -5.84 -2.54 -11.16
CA ILE A 134 -7.02 -3.09 -10.49
C ILE A 134 -8.25 -2.24 -10.84
N TRP A 135 -8.14 -0.91 -10.84
CA TRP A 135 -9.22 0.00 -11.26
C TRP A 135 -9.64 -0.19 -12.72
N GLN A 136 -8.70 -0.45 -13.62
CA GLN A 136 -8.96 -0.70 -15.05
C GLN A 136 -9.54 -2.10 -15.33
N TRP A 137 -9.23 -3.09 -14.47
CA TRP A 137 -9.76 -4.44 -14.56
C TRP A 137 -11.12 -4.60 -13.84
N ALA A 138 -11.38 -3.76 -12.82
CA ALA A 138 -12.63 -3.73 -12.08
C ALA A 138 -13.80 -3.29 -12.96
N ARG A 139 -14.94 -3.94 -12.77
CA ARG A 139 -16.17 -3.70 -13.55
C ARG A 139 -16.97 -2.52 -12.98
N PRO A 140 -17.79 -1.82 -13.78
CA PRO A 140 -18.80 -0.89 -13.25
C PRO A 140 -19.61 -1.55 -12.13
N VAL A 141 -19.95 -0.79 -11.09
CA VAL A 141 -20.73 -1.32 -9.96
C VAL A 141 -22.09 -1.77 -10.49
N GLY A 142 -22.42 -3.05 -10.28
CA GLY A 142 -23.68 -3.62 -10.74
C GLY A 142 -24.87 -3.12 -9.92
N PRO A 143 -26.10 -3.30 -10.42
CA PRO A 143 -27.29 -3.03 -9.64
C PRO A 143 -27.27 -3.79 -8.30
N GLU A 144 -28.00 -3.26 -7.33
CA GLU A 144 -28.23 -3.88 -6.01
C GLU A 144 -26.94 -4.27 -5.26
N HIS A 145 -25.84 -3.51 -5.42
CA HIS A 145 -24.61 -3.76 -4.67
C HIS A 145 -24.88 -3.70 -3.16
N PRO A 146 -24.67 -4.77 -2.36
CA PRO A 146 -25.27 -4.89 -1.02
C PRO A 146 -24.94 -3.73 -0.06
N TYR A 147 -23.69 -3.24 -0.10
CA TYR A 147 -23.27 -2.08 0.68
C TYR A 147 -23.99 -0.77 0.29
N LEU A 148 -24.23 -0.56 -1.01
CA LEU A 148 -24.91 0.65 -1.50
C LEU A 148 -26.40 0.58 -1.16
N VAL A 149 -27.03 -0.58 -1.36
CA VAL A 149 -28.44 -0.83 -0.96
C VAL A 149 -28.63 -0.55 0.53
N ARG A 150 -27.75 -1.05 1.41
CA ARG A 150 -27.79 -0.79 2.86
C ARG A 150 -27.54 0.68 3.27
N LYS A 151 -27.07 1.53 2.35
CA LYS A 151 -26.92 2.98 2.55
C LYS A 151 -27.89 3.80 1.69
N HIS A 152 -28.87 3.16 1.04
CA HIS A 152 -29.80 3.75 0.07
C HIS A 152 -29.12 4.48 -1.11
N LEU A 153 -27.88 4.10 -1.45
CA LEU A 153 -27.07 4.70 -2.50
C LEU A 153 -27.19 3.95 -3.83
N GLU A 154 -26.96 4.66 -4.92
CA GLU A 154 -26.91 4.11 -6.28
C GLU A 154 -25.45 3.92 -6.76
N PRO A 155 -25.20 2.99 -7.71
CA PRO A 155 -23.96 2.90 -8.47
C PRO A 155 -23.58 4.24 -9.15
N MET A 156 -22.28 4.54 -9.22
CA MET A 156 -21.73 5.66 -10.00
C MET A 156 -20.44 5.29 -10.71
N ASP A 157 -20.08 6.03 -11.76
CA ASP A 157 -18.89 5.74 -12.57
C ASP A 157 -17.55 6.00 -11.88
N THR A 158 -17.54 6.84 -10.85
CA THR A 158 -16.41 7.03 -9.92
C THR A 158 -16.24 5.88 -8.93
N LEU A 159 -17.03 4.81 -9.05
CA LEU A 159 -16.87 3.54 -8.36
C LEU A 159 -16.75 2.36 -9.35
N ARG A 160 -16.12 1.28 -8.89
CA ARG A 160 -16.06 -0.03 -9.55
C ARG A 160 -16.28 -1.13 -8.50
N GLU A 161 -16.60 -2.34 -8.92
CA GLU A 161 -16.70 -3.51 -8.03
C GLU A 161 -15.79 -4.66 -8.50
N LEU A 162 -15.44 -5.55 -7.58
CA LEU A 162 -14.88 -6.88 -7.82
C LEU A 162 -15.37 -7.86 -6.76
N ASP A 163 -15.39 -9.16 -7.04
CA ASP A 163 -15.61 -10.15 -5.99
C ASP A 163 -14.35 -10.32 -5.13
N ALA A 164 -14.51 -10.52 -3.81
CA ALA A 164 -13.40 -10.68 -2.88
C ALA A 164 -12.41 -11.80 -3.27
N VAL A 165 -12.89 -12.84 -3.97
CA VAL A 165 -12.07 -13.94 -4.50
C VAL A 165 -11.21 -13.48 -5.69
N GLU A 166 -11.76 -12.65 -6.58
CA GLU A 166 -11.04 -12.06 -7.71
C GLU A 166 -9.97 -11.08 -7.21
N LEU A 167 -10.36 -10.18 -6.30
CA LEU A 167 -9.48 -9.21 -5.65
C LEU A 167 -8.30 -9.90 -4.93
N ARG A 168 -8.57 -11.00 -4.20
CA ARG A 168 -7.52 -11.85 -3.59
C ARG A 168 -6.60 -12.49 -4.63
N ALA A 169 -7.13 -12.90 -5.79
CA ALA A 169 -6.35 -13.53 -6.85
C ALA A 169 -5.45 -12.54 -7.61
N LEU A 170 -5.85 -11.27 -7.72
CA LEU A 170 -5.02 -10.17 -8.24
C LEU A 170 -3.88 -9.82 -7.26
N LEU A 171 -4.23 -9.57 -5.99
CA LEU A 171 -3.31 -9.07 -4.97
C LEU A 171 -2.35 -10.13 -4.41
N GLY A 172 -2.69 -11.41 -4.54
CA GLY A 172 -1.96 -12.52 -3.90
C GLY A 172 -2.16 -12.61 -2.37
N TYR A 173 -2.81 -11.62 -1.76
CA TYR A 173 -3.24 -11.61 -0.36
C TYR A 173 -4.73 -11.30 -0.25
N ALA A 174 -5.38 -11.66 0.86
CA ALA A 174 -6.76 -11.27 1.14
C ALA A 174 -6.76 -9.94 1.91
N PRO A 175 -7.39 -8.86 1.41
CA PRO A 175 -7.59 -7.64 2.18
C PRO A 175 -8.42 -7.92 3.44
N THR A 176 -8.03 -7.35 4.58
CA THR A 176 -8.72 -7.52 5.86
C THR A 176 -9.17 -6.18 6.46
N CYS A 177 -10.19 -6.26 7.32
CA CYS A 177 -10.62 -5.21 8.23
C CYS A 177 -10.36 -5.73 9.65
N GLY A 178 -9.27 -5.28 10.27
CA GLY A 178 -8.69 -6.00 11.42
C GLY A 178 -8.17 -7.36 10.96
N GLU A 179 -8.57 -8.43 11.65
CA GLU A 179 -8.19 -9.82 11.33
C GLU A 179 -9.17 -10.48 10.33
N GLU A 180 -10.35 -9.89 10.08
CA GLU A 180 -11.37 -10.49 9.21
C GLU A 180 -11.14 -10.15 7.72
N PRO A 181 -11.15 -11.14 6.80
CA PRO A 181 -11.08 -10.87 5.36
C PRO A 181 -12.40 -10.31 4.82
N LEU A 182 -12.30 -9.40 3.84
CA LEU A 182 -13.44 -8.87 3.08
C LEU A 182 -14.19 -9.99 2.32
N THR A 183 -15.51 -9.89 2.17
CA THR A 183 -16.35 -10.93 1.50
C THR A 183 -17.35 -10.38 0.48
N GLY A 184 -17.77 -11.26 -0.43
CA GLY A 184 -18.79 -10.96 -1.45
C GLY A 184 -18.31 -9.95 -2.48
N ARG A 185 -19.25 -9.11 -2.96
CA ARG A 185 -18.93 -7.96 -3.81
C ARG A 185 -18.24 -6.87 -2.97
N VAL A 186 -17.09 -6.42 -3.46
CA VAL A 186 -16.24 -5.39 -2.85
C VAL A 186 -16.20 -4.17 -3.78
N LEU A 187 -16.61 -3.02 -3.26
CA LEU A 187 -16.39 -1.73 -3.94
C LEU A 187 -14.90 -1.41 -3.94
N ILE A 188 -14.42 -1.05 -5.12
CA ILE A 188 -13.12 -0.48 -5.38
C ILE A 188 -13.31 1.05 -5.41
N VAL A 189 -12.81 1.73 -4.38
CA VAL A 189 -12.90 3.19 -4.21
C VAL A 189 -11.53 3.79 -4.53
N PRO A 190 -11.36 4.47 -5.68
CA PRO A 190 -10.08 5.01 -6.10
C PRO A 190 -9.70 6.22 -5.26
N VAL A 191 -8.41 6.35 -4.94
CA VAL A 191 -7.87 7.51 -4.24
C VAL A 191 -7.01 8.30 -5.21
N TRP A 192 -7.48 9.48 -5.60
CA TRP A 192 -6.79 10.36 -6.54
C TRP A 192 -5.88 11.34 -5.81
N ASN A 193 -4.66 11.53 -6.33
CA ASN A 193 -3.75 12.61 -5.96
C ASN A 193 -3.06 13.11 -7.25
N GLY A 194 -3.88 13.64 -8.16
CA GLY A 194 -3.58 13.61 -9.60
C GLY A 194 -4.03 12.26 -10.17
N PRO A 195 -3.11 11.36 -10.59
CA PRO A 195 -3.47 9.97 -10.88
C PRO A 195 -3.95 9.22 -9.62
N ILE A 196 -4.42 7.99 -9.80
CA ILE A 196 -4.77 7.08 -8.69
C ILE A 196 -3.48 6.71 -7.92
N SER A 197 -3.44 6.98 -6.62
CA SER A 197 -2.30 6.68 -5.74
C SER A 197 -2.47 5.40 -4.92
N THR A 198 -3.72 5.00 -4.66
CA THR A 198 -4.11 3.78 -3.93
C THR A 198 -5.61 3.52 -4.08
N LEU A 199 -6.12 2.47 -3.42
CA LEU A 199 -7.54 2.11 -3.35
C LEU A 199 -7.98 1.98 -1.87
N GLU A 200 -9.18 2.46 -1.55
CA GLU A 200 -9.99 1.95 -0.45
C GLU A 200 -10.88 0.82 -0.97
N LEU A 201 -11.11 -0.19 -0.13
CA LEU A 201 -11.81 -1.43 -0.46
C LEU A 201 -12.95 -1.60 0.56
N ILE A 202 -14.21 -1.67 0.11
CA ILE A 202 -15.37 -1.73 1.00
C ILE A 202 -16.24 -2.94 0.62
N ASP A 203 -16.41 -3.89 1.53
CA ASP A 203 -17.13 -5.13 1.25
C ASP A 203 -18.66 -5.02 1.42
N GLU A 204 -19.38 -6.08 1.09
CA GLU A 204 -20.85 -6.19 1.22
C GLU A 204 -21.39 -5.82 2.62
N ARG A 205 -20.58 -6.02 3.67
CA ARG A 205 -20.91 -5.75 5.07
C ARG A 205 -20.52 -4.32 5.49
N GLY A 206 -19.77 -3.61 4.66
CA GLY A 206 -19.21 -2.28 4.96
C GLY A 206 -17.89 -2.33 5.73
N ARG A 207 -17.24 -3.50 5.82
CA ARG A 207 -15.89 -3.63 6.36
C ARG A 207 -14.92 -3.00 5.37
N LYS A 208 -14.00 -2.17 5.86
CA LYS A 208 -13.10 -1.35 5.05
C LYS A 208 -11.67 -1.87 5.13
N SER A 209 -10.97 -1.83 4.00
CA SER A 209 -9.53 -2.09 3.90
C SER A 209 -8.87 -1.07 2.96
N SER A 210 -7.56 -1.17 2.79
CA SER A 210 -6.81 -0.31 1.87
C SER A 210 -5.72 -1.11 1.17
N LEU A 211 -5.39 -0.74 -0.07
CA LEU A 211 -4.33 -1.39 -0.83
C LEU A 211 -2.97 -1.21 -0.13
N ALA A 212 -2.27 -2.32 0.11
CA ALA A 212 -1.09 -2.36 0.96
C ALA A 212 0.09 -1.54 0.39
N GLY A 213 0.71 -0.70 1.22
CA GLY A 213 1.82 0.17 0.82
C GLY A 213 1.43 1.39 -0.03
N GLY A 214 0.14 1.56 -0.35
CA GLY A 214 -0.38 2.69 -1.11
C GLY A 214 -0.51 3.97 -0.29
N VAL A 215 -0.58 5.12 -0.98
CA VAL A 215 -0.55 6.45 -0.33
C VAL A 215 -1.93 7.11 -0.36
N LYS A 216 -2.64 7.10 0.77
CA LYS A 216 -3.85 7.91 0.99
C LYS A 216 -3.56 9.40 1.26
N LYS A 217 -2.39 9.72 1.86
CA LYS A 217 -2.07 11.06 2.38
C LYS A 217 -2.22 12.15 1.31
N GLY A 218 -3.13 13.09 1.53
CA GLY A 218 -3.44 14.21 0.63
C GLY A 218 -4.30 13.85 -0.60
N GLY A 219 -4.52 12.56 -0.85
CA GLY A 219 -5.43 12.09 -1.89
C GLY A 219 -6.86 11.90 -1.37
N TYR A 220 -7.82 11.87 -2.28
CA TYR A 220 -9.25 11.82 -1.98
C TYR A 220 -10.02 10.99 -3.03
N TRP A 221 -11.21 10.51 -2.65
CA TRP A 221 -12.24 10.11 -3.60
C TRP A 221 -13.15 11.31 -3.91
N MET A 222 -13.81 11.30 -5.07
CA MET A 222 -14.70 12.37 -5.53
C MET A 222 -15.91 11.80 -6.26
N THR A 223 -17.06 12.46 -6.13
CA THR A 223 -18.31 12.01 -6.76
C THR A 223 -18.27 12.07 -8.28
N GLU A 224 -17.73 13.15 -8.85
CA GLU A 224 -17.53 13.30 -10.30
C GLU A 224 -16.04 13.22 -10.69
N PRO A 225 -15.70 12.62 -11.85
CA PRO A 225 -14.32 12.28 -12.23
C PRO A 225 -13.47 13.49 -12.64
N THR A 226 -14.04 14.70 -12.73
CA THR A 226 -13.29 15.94 -12.96
C THR A 226 -13.93 17.09 -12.20
N LEU A 227 -13.12 17.83 -11.43
CA LEU A 227 -13.48 19.15 -10.93
C LEU A 227 -13.47 20.16 -12.08
N VAL A 228 -14.64 20.41 -12.66
CA VAL A 228 -14.87 21.51 -13.60
C VAL A 228 -15.91 22.49 -13.01
N PRO A 229 -15.58 23.26 -11.96
CA PRO A 229 -16.39 24.39 -11.52
C PRO A 229 -16.24 25.55 -12.51
N ALA A 230 -16.76 25.36 -13.73
CA ALA A 230 -16.70 26.33 -14.83
C ALA A 230 -18.06 26.99 -15.13
N ASN A 231 -18.89 27.16 -14.09
CA ASN A 231 -19.82 28.28 -13.85
C ASN A 231 -20.92 28.00 -12.79
N GLU A 232 -21.12 26.74 -12.35
CA GLU A 232 -22.34 26.37 -11.59
C GLU A 232 -22.14 25.96 -10.11
N SER A 233 -20.93 25.57 -9.69
CA SER A 233 -20.66 25.05 -8.34
C SER A 233 -19.60 25.87 -7.60
N SER A 234 -20.03 26.95 -6.94
CA SER A 234 -19.18 27.75 -6.03
C SER A 234 -18.90 27.06 -4.68
N LEU A 235 -19.30 25.80 -4.48
CA LEU A 235 -19.26 25.10 -3.19
C LEU A 235 -18.83 23.63 -3.35
N ILE A 236 -17.95 23.15 -2.46
CA ILE A 236 -17.51 21.76 -2.35
C ILE A 236 -17.76 21.21 -0.93
N LEU A 237 -18.36 20.02 -0.86
CA LEU A 237 -18.50 19.22 0.35
C LEU A 237 -17.27 18.32 0.57
N ILE A 238 -16.80 18.22 1.81
CA ILE A 238 -15.63 17.42 2.20
C ILE A 238 -16.03 16.49 3.35
N ALA A 239 -16.14 15.19 3.10
CA ALA A 239 -16.49 14.20 4.11
C ALA A 239 -15.32 13.28 4.51
N GLU A 240 -15.46 12.55 5.61
CA GLU A 240 -14.56 11.44 5.92
C GLU A 240 -14.83 10.23 5.03
N GLY A 241 -16.07 9.72 4.99
CA GLY A 241 -16.44 8.51 4.26
C GLY A 241 -16.94 8.75 2.84
N MET A 242 -16.69 7.78 1.94
CA MET A 242 -17.25 7.77 0.58
C MET A 242 -18.78 7.83 0.60
N ALA A 243 -19.44 6.98 1.40
CA ALA A 243 -20.89 6.97 1.53
C ALA A 243 -21.42 8.30 2.08
N THR A 244 -20.74 8.93 3.02
CA THR A 244 -21.07 10.24 3.60
C THR A 244 -21.05 11.34 2.53
N ALA A 245 -19.99 11.40 1.72
CA ALA A 245 -19.86 12.34 0.61
C ALA A 245 -20.94 12.11 -0.47
N LEU A 246 -21.18 10.85 -0.83
CA LEU A 246 -22.16 10.48 -1.85
C LEU A 246 -23.61 10.74 -1.40
N SER A 247 -23.96 10.42 -0.15
CA SER A 247 -25.28 10.75 0.42
C SER A 247 -25.56 12.26 0.38
N ALA A 248 -24.59 13.08 0.78
CA ALA A 248 -24.73 14.53 0.80
C ALA A 248 -24.75 15.14 -0.62
N SER A 249 -23.92 14.64 -1.54
CA SER A 249 -23.93 15.07 -2.95
C SER A 249 -25.25 14.73 -3.64
N ARG A 250 -25.78 13.52 -3.45
CA ARG A 250 -27.09 13.08 -3.95
C ARG A 250 -28.24 13.96 -3.43
N ALA A 251 -28.19 14.33 -2.16
CA ALA A 251 -29.20 15.17 -1.51
C ALA A 251 -29.16 16.66 -1.93
N THR A 252 -27.98 17.17 -2.28
CA THR A 252 -27.76 18.60 -2.55
C THR A 252 -27.62 18.96 -4.02
N HIS A 253 -27.15 18.01 -4.84
CA HIS A 253 -26.52 18.18 -6.15
C HIS A 253 -25.20 18.99 -6.14
N TRP A 254 -24.57 19.17 -4.96
CA TRP A 254 -23.25 19.80 -4.86
C TRP A 254 -22.13 18.78 -5.02
N TYR A 255 -20.98 19.25 -5.51
CA TYR A 255 -19.78 18.43 -5.66
C TYR A 255 -19.25 17.99 -4.29
N ALA A 256 -18.84 16.73 -4.15
CA ALA A 256 -18.33 16.20 -2.89
C ALA A 256 -17.06 15.36 -3.06
N VAL A 257 -16.19 15.45 -2.05
CA VAL A 257 -15.02 14.56 -1.87
C VAL A 257 -15.12 13.77 -0.58
N ALA A 258 -14.44 12.62 -0.54
CA ALA A 258 -14.19 11.87 0.68
C ALA A 258 -12.68 11.73 0.94
N ALA A 259 -12.24 12.06 2.16
CA ALA A 259 -10.86 11.93 2.58
C ALA A 259 -10.44 10.50 2.96
N LEU A 260 -11.41 9.59 3.10
CA LEU A 260 -11.24 8.16 3.37
C LEU A 260 -10.46 7.85 4.67
N SER A 261 -10.40 8.82 5.59
CA SER A 261 -9.96 8.74 7.00
C SER A 261 -9.91 10.14 7.64
N SER A 262 -10.27 10.24 8.92
CA SER A 262 -10.22 11.45 9.76
C SER A 262 -8.85 12.10 9.73
N GLY A 263 -7.78 11.30 9.86
CA GLY A 263 -6.39 11.77 9.83
C GLY A 263 -5.93 12.36 8.49
N ASN A 264 -6.71 12.19 7.41
CA ASN A 264 -6.44 12.76 6.09
C ASN A 264 -7.31 14.00 5.78
N LEU A 265 -8.42 14.18 6.50
CA LEU A 265 -9.45 15.20 6.25
C LEU A 265 -8.88 16.62 6.14
N ARG A 266 -8.01 17.01 7.07
CA ARG A 266 -7.34 18.32 7.06
C ARG A 266 -6.43 18.53 5.83
N LEU A 267 -5.73 17.50 5.39
CA LEU A 267 -4.83 17.59 4.23
C LEU A 267 -5.63 17.70 2.93
N VAL A 268 -6.73 16.97 2.81
CA VAL A 268 -7.65 17.09 1.65
C VAL A 268 -8.29 18.47 1.60
N ALA A 269 -8.73 19.01 2.75
CA ALA A 269 -9.25 20.37 2.82
C ALA A 269 -8.21 21.42 2.40
N GLN A 270 -6.98 21.32 2.90
CA GLN A 270 -5.87 22.23 2.53
C GLN A 270 -5.54 22.15 1.03
N ASN A 271 -5.40 20.94 0.48
CA ASN A 271 -5.17 20.72 -0.95
C ASN A 271 -6.29 21.29 -1.85
N LEU A 272 -7.55 21.27 -1.38
CA LEU A 272 -8.67 21.87 -2.09
C LEU A 272 -8.69 23.40 -1.99
N ARG A 273 -8.42 23.99 -0.82
CA ARG A 273 -8.32 25.46 -0.66
C ARG A 273 -7.16 26.05 -1.46
N GLU A 274 -6.02 25.36 -1.55
CA GLU A 274 -4.89 25.78 -2.38
C GLU A 274 -5.23 25.75 -3.89
N ARG A 275 -6.02 24.76 -4.33
CA ARG A 275 -6.43 24.63 -5.74
C ARG A 275 -7.62 25.52 -6.12
N TYR A 276 -8.52 25.79 -5.18
CA TYR A 276 -9.75 26.56 -5.38
C TYR A 276 -9.89 27.60 -4.26
N PRO A 277 -9.13 28.71 -4.31
CA PRO A 277 -9.14 29.72 -3.25
C PRO A 277 -10.53 30.30 -2.99
N ASP A 278 -11.28 30.57 -4.07
CA ASP A 278 -12.55 31.32 -4.06
C ASP A 278 -13.81 30.42 -3.90
N VAL A 279 -13.65 29.13 -3.66
CA VAL A 279 -14.76 28.16 -3.52
C VAL A 279 -15.14 27.97 -2.06
N ASP A 280 -16.44 28.01 -1.74
CA ASP A 280 -16.94 27.68 -0.42
C ASP A 280 -16.67 26.21 -0.08
N LEU A 281 -16.08 25.97 1.09
CA LEU A 281 -15.79 24.61 1.56
C LEU A 281 -16.65 24.32 2.78
N ILE A 282 -17.30 23.15 2.80
CA ILE A 282 -18.03 22.64 3.97
C ILE A 282 -17.52 21.26 4.32
N VAL A 283 -16.98 21.13 5.53
CA VAL A 283 -16.61 19.82 6.09
C VAL A 283 -17.85 19.17 6.69
N LEU A 284 -18.14 17.95 6.26
CA LEU A 284 -19.21 17.12 6.82
C LEU A 284 -18.63 16.34 8.02
N GLY A 285 -19.06 16.72 9.22
CA GLY A 285 -18.58 16.13 10.46
C GLY A 285 -19.23 14.78 10.79
N GLU A 286 -18.43 13.88 11.36
CA GLU A 286 -18.89 12.62 11.97
C GLU A 286 -18.97 12.81 13.49
N LEU A 287 -20.09 12.42 14.11
CA LEU A 287 -20.29 12.55 15.55
C LEU A 287 -19.44 11.55 16.34
N GLY A 288 -18.95 11.98 17.51
CA GLY A 288 -18.04 11.20 18.33
C GLY A 288 -16.57 11.38 17.91
N SER A 289 -15.90 10.28 17.54
CA SER A 289 -14.44 10.21 17.38
C SER A 289 -13.86 10.98 16.18
N GLY A 290 -14.66 11.33 15.17
CA GLY A 290 -14.26 12.16 14.03
C GLY A 290 -14.42 13.67 14.27
N ALA A 291 -15.14 14.08 15.31
CA ALA A 291 -15.60 15.47 15.47
C ALA A 291 -14.47 16.49 15.72
N ALA A 292 -13.35 16.08 16.33
CA ALA A 292 -12.20 16.97 16.52
C ALA A 292 -11.46 17.22 15.18
N GLN A 293 -11.37 16.20 14.34
CA GLN A 293 -10.68 16.22 13.06
C GLN A 293 -11.48 17.00 12.02
N ALA A 294 -12.81 16.92 12.05
CA ALA A 294 -13.70 17.76 11.23
C ALA A 294 -13.53 19.26 11.53
N ARG A 295 -13.51 19.65 12.81
CA ARG A 295 -13.25 21.03 13.23
C ARG A 295 -11.86 21.51 12.81
N GLN A 296 -10.81 20.75 13.15
CA GLN A 296 -9.43 21.08 12.79
C GLN A 296 -9.17 21.13 11.28
N ALA A 297 -9.94 20.36 10.48
CA ALA A 297 -9.88 20.44 9.02
C ALA A 297 -10.49 21.74 8.50
N ALA A 298 -11.64 22.14 9.04
CA ALA A 298 -12.34 23.34 8.61
C ALA A 298 -11.65 24.64 9.06
N GLU A 299 -11.24 24.71 10.33
CA GLU A 299 -10.44 25.80 10.91
C GLU A 299 -9.18 26.08 10.07
N ALA A 300 -8.51 25.03 9.60
CA ALA A 300 -7.26 25.13 8.84
C ALA A 300 -7.41 25.71 7.41
N VAL A 301 -8.64 25.91 6.92
CA VAL A 301 -8.92 26.47 5.58
C VAL A 301 -10.07 27.49 5.56
N GLN A 302 -10.50 27.96 6.73
CA GLN A 302 -11.64 28.87 6.90
C GLN A 302 -12.92 28.33 6.22
N ALA A 303 -13.19 27.03 6.40
CA ALA A 303 -14.41 26.37 5.95
C ALA A 303 -15.47 26.34 7.05
N SER A 304 -16.73 26.07 6.67
CA SER A 304 -17.79 25.74 7.62
C SER A 304 -17.78 24.25 7.97
N VAL A 305 -18.41 23.88 9.09
CA VAL A 305 -18.68 22.47 9.45
C VAL A 305 -20.19 22.27 9.52
N ALA A 306 -20.69 21.25 8.81
CA ALA A 306 -22.06 20.76 8.97
C ALA A 306 -22.04 19.48 9.82
N TRP A 307 -23.06 19.29 10.67
CA TRP A 307 -23.24 18.11 11.51
C TRP A 307 -24.58 17.44 11.16
N PRO A 308 -24.66 16.10 11.12
CA PRO A 308 -25.93 15.41 10.95
C PRO A 308 -26.78 15.55 12.22
N GLU A 309 -28.11 15.55 12.05
CA GLU A 309 -29.07 15.63 13.15
C GLU A 309 -29.90 14.34 13.24
N PHE A 310 -30.15 13.89 14.47
CA PHE A 310 -30.80 12.61 14.76
C PHE A 310 -31.73 12.75 15.98
N ALA A 311 -32.79 11.95 16.03
CA ALA A 311 -33.52 11.71 17.27
C ALA A 311 -32.64 10.93 18.27
N ALA A 312 -32.78 11.19 19.57
CA ALA A 312 -31.89 10.61 20.60
C ALA A 312 -31.96 9.06 20.68
N ASP A 313 -33.10 8.50 20.32
CA ASP A 313 -33.41 7.07 20.26
C ASP A 313 -33.15 6.43 18.88
N ALA A 314 -32.78 7.20 17.86
CA ALA A 314 -32.53 6.68 16.51
C ALA A 314 -31.39 5.63 16.48
N ARG A 315 -31.61 4.50 15.78
CA ARG A 315 -30.62 3.41 15.65
C ARG A 315 -30.63 2.81 14.24
N ILE A 316 -29.48 2.29 13.81
CA ILE A 316 -29.31 1.46 12.60
C ILE A 316 -28.45 0.26 12.98
N ASP A 317 -28.89 -0.97 12.70
CA ASP A 317 -28.19 -2.21 13.10
C ASP A 317 -27.75 -2.18 14.60
N ASP A 318 -28.67 -1.78 15.49
CA ASP A 318 -28.50 -1.50 16.94
C ASP A 318 -27.47 -0.41 17.33
N LYS A 319 -26.85 0.27 16.36
CA LYS A 319 -25.84 1.31 16.60
C LYS A 319 -26.45 2.70 16.63
N VAL A 320 -25.82 3.60 17.39
CA VAL A 320 -26.10 5.04 17.34
C VAL A 320 -25.58 5.57 15.98
N PRO A 321 -26.43 6.22 15.17
CA PRO A 321 -26.02 6.80 13.89
C PRO A 321 -25.11 8.02 14.12
N ASN A 322 -24.14 8.25 13.24
CA ASN A 322 -23.15 9.31 13.46
C ASN A 322 -22.74 10.16 12.24
N ASP A 323 -23.14 9.80 11.02
CA ASP A 323 -22.77 10.52 9.79
C ASP A 323 -23.96 10.89 8.89
N PHE A 324 -23.73 11.73 7.88
CA PHE A 324 -24.77 12.10 6.90
C PHE A 324 -25.28 10.94 6.03
N SER A 325 -24.57 9.79 6.00
CA SER A 325 -25.05 8.60 5.32
C SER A 325 -26.06 7.84 6.16
N ASP A 326 -25.87 7.77 7.48
CA ASP A 326 -26.89 7.30 8.42
C ASP A 326 -28.12 8.22 8.45
N MET A 327 -27.91 9.55 8.38
CA MET A 327 -29.00 10.53 8.28
C MET A 327 -29.84 10.32 7.00
N ALA A 328 -29.20 10.00 5.87
CA ALA A 328 -29.90 9.65 4.63
C ALA A 328 -30.65 8.32 4.71
N VAL A 329 -30.17 7.34 5.49
CA VAL A 329 -30.87 6.07 5.72
C VAL A 329 -32.11 6.26 6.61
N LEU A 330 -32.02 7.09 7.65
CA LEU A 330 -33.10 7.30 8.63
C LEU A 330 -34.15 8.33 8.18
N SER A 331 -33.72 9.42 7.54
CA SER A 331 -34.56 10.60 7.24
C SER A 331 -34.72 10.89 5.74
N GLY A 332 -34.06 10.12 4.88
CA GLY A 332 -34.09 10.31 3.43
C GLY A 332 -33.18 11.43 2.92
N PHE A 333 -32.98 11.46 1.60
CA PHE A 333 -32.09 12.44 0.95
C PHE A 333 -32.66 13.87 1.00
N ASP A 334 -33.98 14.04 0.96
CA ASP A 334 -34.59 15.37 0.99
C ASP A 334 -34.29 16.09 2.31
N ALA A 335 -34.45 15.42 3.45
CA ALA A 335 -34.13 15.98 4.77
C ALA A 335 -32.64 16.36 4.91
N VAL A 336 -31.73 15.50 4.42
CA VAL A 336 -30.29 15.81 4.35
C VAL A 336 -30.04 17.05 3.48
N GLY A 337 -30.74 17.16 2.35
CA GLY A 337 -30.60 18.28 1.42
C GLY A 337 -31.18 19.58 1.95
N GLU A 338 -32.31 19.55 2.65
CA GLU A 338 -32.89 20.71 3.32
C GLU A 338 -31.99 21.21 4.46
N HIS A 339 -31.44 20.30 5.26
CA HIS A 339 -30.52 20.60 6.36
C HIS A 339 -29.22 21.24 5.86
N LEU A 340 -28.55 20.63 4.88
CA LEU A 340 -27.31 21.20 4.31
C LEU A 340 -27.56 22.56 3.63
N ARG A 341 -28.71 22.75 2.97
CA ARG A 341 -29.13 24.06 2.45
C ARG A 341 -29.48 25.05 3.56
N ALA A 342 -29.94 24.61 4.73
CA ALA A 342 -30.14 25.47 5.91
C ALA A 342 -28.82 25.94 6.51
N VAL A 343 -27.81 25.06 6.62
CA VAL A 343 -26.45 25.41 7.06
C VAL A 343 -25.81 26.44 6.13
N VAL A 344 -25.90 26.29 4.80
CA VAL A 344 -25.42 27.33 3.86
C VAL A 344 -26.14 28.66 4.09
N ARG A 345 -27.47 28.65 4.26
CA ARG A 345 -28.25 29.89 4.50
C ARG A 345 -27.93 30.58 5.83
N SER A 346 -27.49 29.86 6.87
CA SER A 346 -27.06 30.49 8.14
C SER A 346 -25.65 31.07 8.03
N VAL A 347 -24.71 30.37 7.38
CA VAL A 347 -23.34 30.86 7.10
C VAL A 347 -23.37 32.13 6.25
N VAL A 348 -24.13 32.14 5.16
CA VAL A 348 -24.26 33.32 4.28
C VAL A 348 -24.88 34.52 5.03
N LYS A 349 -25.82 34.29 5.96
CA LYS A 349 -26.36 35.36 6.81
C LYS A 349 -25.34 35.89 7.81
N ALA A 350 -24.57 35.02 8.46
CA ALA A 350 -23.53 35.41 9.41
C ALA A 350 -22.42 36.24 8.76
N ASN A 351 -22.03 35.90 7.53
CA ASN A 351 -21.04 36.67 6.74
C ASN A 351 -21.64 37.91 6.06
N GLY A 352 -22.97 38.03 5.99
CA GLY A 352 -23.69 39.01 5.17
C GLY A 352 -24.21 40.26 5.90
N GLN A 353 -24.04 40.37 7.22
CA GLN A 353 -24.51 41.53 7.99
C GLN A 353 -23.36 42.36 8.58
N PRO A 354 -23.08 43.58 8.07
CA PRO A 354 -22.47 44.61 8.90
C PRO A 354 -23.47 45.03 10.00
N ASP A 355 -22.96 45.22 11.22
CA ASP A 355 -23.76 45.46 12.42
C ASP A 355 -24.52 46.80 12.42
N VAL A 356 -25.86 46.73 12.40
CA VAL A 356 -26.76 47.74 12.96
C VAL A 356 -28.06 47.09 13.44
N SER A 357 -28.30 47.02 14.76
CA SER A 357 -29.55 47.49 15.42
C SER A 357 -29.63 47.06 16.89
N THR A 358 -29.35 47.98 17.81
CA THR A 358 -29.62 47.79 19.24
C THR A 358 -31.11 47.95 19.55
N ILE A 359 -31.73 46.96 20.20
CA ILE A 359 -32.90 47.19 21.08
C ILE A 359 -32.65 46.46 22.41
N SER A 360 -32.70 47.21 23.51
CA SER A 360 -32.45 46.72 24.86
C SER A 360 -33.74 46.27 25.56
N GLY A 361 -33.65 45.32 26.50
CA GLY A 361 -34.71 45.11 27.48
C GLY A 361 -34.63 43.82 28.30
N ILE A 362 -34.20 43.96 29.58
CA ILE A 362 -34.77 43.31 30.77
C ILE A 362 -34.66 41.75 30.83
N THR A 363 -34.05 41.11 31.86
CA THR A 363 -33.48 41.58 33.14
C THR A 363 -32.34 40.67 33.58
N VAL A 364 -31.43 41.21 34.41
CA VAL A 364 -30.43 40.43 35.15
C VAL A 364 -31.06 39.76 36.37
N ALA A 365 -30.66 38.52 36.65
CA ALA A 365 -30.80 37.88 37.95
C ALA A 365 -29.47 37.14 38.26
N GLU A 366 -28.70 37.66 39.21
CA GLU A 366 -27.45 37.07 39.66
C GLU A 366 -27.72 35.99 40.71
N VAL A 367 -27.07 34.82 40.59
CA VAL A 367 -26.78 33.94 41.73
C VAL A 367 -25.36 33.41 41.57
N GLU A 368 -24.43 34.12 42.22
CA GLU A 368 -23.24 33.65 42.94
C GLU A 368 -22.32 32.60 42.26
N HIS A 369 -21.10 33.05 41.94
CA HIS A 369 -19.94 32.17 41.90
C HIS A 369 -19.69 31.58 43.29
N HIS A 370 -19.44 30.28 43.37
CA HIS A 370 -18.72 29.67 44.48
C HIS A 370 -17.41 29.07 43.93
N GLU A 371 -16.29 29.70 44.27
CA GLU A 371 -14.96 29.13 44.07
C GLU A 371 -14.63 28.24 45.27
N GLU A 372 -14.26 26.98 45.04
CA GLU A 372 -13.50 26.20 46.02
C GLU A 372 -12.26 25.58 45.36
N ASP A 373 -11.12 25.87 46.00
CA ASP A 373 -9.77 25.57 45.60
C ASP A 373 -9.40 24.15 46.09
N GLU A 374 -9.14 23.17 45.23
CA GLU A 374 -8.38 21.96 45.61
C GLU A 374 -7.23 21.68 44.64
N LYS A 375 -6.08 21.29 45.21
CA LYS A 375 -4.77 21.38 44.57
C LYS A 375 -4.15 20.01 44.28
N MET A 376 -3.61 19.89 43.06
CA MET A 376 -2.33 19.23 42.72
C MET A 376 -1.85 18.07 43.62
N GLY A 377 -1.93 16.83 43.10
CA GLY A 377 -1.36 15.63 43.72
C GLY A 377 -0.49 14.79 42.78
N ASN A 378 0.76 15.21 42.52
CA ASN A 378 1.75 14.39 41.81
C ASN A 378 2.22 13.21 42.68
N VAL A 379 2.23 11.98 42.14
CA VAL A 379 3.14 10.93 42.63
C VAL A 379 3.67 10.10 41.45
N LYS A 380 5.00 10.06 41.30
CA LYS A 380 5.70 8.95 40.64
C LYS A 380 7.00 8.62 41.37
N GLU A 381 7.17 7.33 41.62
CA GLU A 381 8.39 6.59 41.99
C GLU A 381 8.96 6.61 43.43
N LYS A 382 9.33 5.37 43.82
CA LYS A 382 10.42 4.93 44.71
C LYS A 382 10.36 5.21 46.22
N LEU A 383 10.37 4.08 46.96
CA LEU A 383 11.34 3.84 48.05
C LEU A 383 11.83 2.38 48.00
N LEU A 384 13.12 2.20 48.28
CA LEU A 384 13.75 1.04 48.92
C LEU A 384 14.13 1.54 50.36
N ALA A 385 14.50 0.78 51.38
CA ALA A 385 14.99 -0.60 51.50
C ALA A 385 14.78 -1.13 52.96
N ASP A 386 15.45 -2.25 53.30
CA ASP A 386 15.97 -2.63 54.64
C ASP A 386 14.99 -3.10 55.75
N ASP A 387 15.32 -4.04 56.65
CA ASP A 387 16.35 -5.12 56.73
C ASP A 387 15.96 -6.14 57.85
N GLU A 388 16.78 -7.18 58.09
CA GLU A 388 16.78 -8.20 59.17
C GLU A 388 15.68 -9.30 59.11
N GLY A 389 15.97 -10.59 59.32
CA GLY A 389 17.25 -11.24 59.67
C GLY A 389 17.26 -12.78 59.47
N MET A 390 18.46 -13.37 59.51
CA MET A 390 18.80 -14.80 59.23
C MET A 390 18.49 -15.76 60.44
N PRO A 391 18.62 -17.13 60.39
CA PRO A 391 19.70 -17.90 59.73
C PRO A 391 19.47 -19.39 59.28
N ARG A 392 20.56 -19.99 58.72
CA ARG A 392 20.82 -21.45 58.44
C ARG A 392 20.19 -21.97 57.13
N ARG A 393 20.84 -22.85 56.33
CA ARG A 393 21.99 -23.79 56.57
C ARG A 393 22.95 -23.83 55.34
N ARG A 394 24.20 -24.33 55.51
CA ARG A 394 25.26 -24.36 54.46
C ARG A 394 25.58 -25.77 53.92
N SER A 395 25.89 -25.88 52.62
CA SER A 395 26.87 -26.84 52.02
C SER A 395 27.12 -26.55 50.52
N SER A 396 28.26 -26.89 49.88
CA SER A 396 29.61 -26.32 50.08
C SER A 396 30.66 -26.87 49.06
N LYS A 397 31.29 -25.99 48.24
CA LYS A 397 32.54 -26.24 47.45
C LYS A 397 32.42 -27.35 46.35
N ARG A 398 33.35 -27.56 45.40
CA ARG A 398 34.75 -27.10 45.17
C ARG A 398 35.11 -27.04 43.67
N SER A 399 36.28 -26.46 43.32
CA SER A 399 36.78 -26.19 41.95
C SER A 399 37.52 -27.37 41.25
N ALA A 400 37.78 -27.23 39.93
CA ALA A 400 38.51 -28.17 39.05
C ALA A 400 40.03 -28.31 39.36
N PRO A 401 40.77 -29.29 38.75
CA PRO A 401 41.64 -28.93 37.60
C PRO A 401 42.07 -30.06 36.58
N LYS A 402 42.49 -29.63 35.37
CA LYS A 402 43.60 -30.09 34.46
C LYS A 402 43.86 -31.58 34.03
N GLN A 403 43.89 -31.76 32.68
CA GLN A 403 45.03 -32.16 31.79
C GLN A 403 45.32 -33.65 31.38
N ILE A 404 45.81 -33.78 30.12
CA ILE A 404 46.57 -34.88 29.44
C ILE A 404 45.73 -35.94 28.66
N ALA A 405 46.27 -36.39 27.51
CA ALA A 405 45.73 -37.36 26.54
C ALA A 405 46.50 -38.71 26.57
N PRO A 406 46.22 -39.69 25.67
CA PRO A 406 47.08 -39.79 24.48
C PRO A 406 46.45 -40.34 23.18
N ASP A 407 47.18 -40.07 22.09
CA ASP A 407 47.45 -40.80 20.83
C ASP A 407 46.47 -41.78 20.11
N VAL A 408 46.67 -41.77 18.79
CA VAL A 408 46.21 -42.71 17.76
C VAL A 408 47.32 -43.73 17.47
N PRO A 409 47.00 -44.94 17.00
CA PRO A 409 47.86 -45.60 16.01
C PRO A 409 47.09 -45.93 14.72
N ALA A 410 47.77 -45.80 13.59
CA ALA A 410 47.32 -46.25 12.28
C ALA A 410 48.24 -47.35 11.77
N THR A 411 47.69 -48.35 11.08
CA THR A 411 48.44 -49.28 10.23
C THR A 411 47.61 -49.71 9.03
N ASP A 412 48.32 -49.81 7.91
CA ASP A 412 47.94 -50.27 6.57
C ASP A 412 47.30 -51.67 6.50
N GLY A 413 46.87 -52.10 5.31
CA GLY A 413 46.70 -53.54 5.04
C GLY A 413 45.80 -53.91 3.85
N ALA A 414 46.37 -53.96 2.65
CA ALA A 414 45.69 -54.32 1.41
C ALA A 414 45.09 -55.75 1.33
N SER A 415 44.01 -55.88 0.55
CA SER A 415 43.67 -56.97 -0.41
C SER A 415 43.71 -58.47 -0.01
N GLY A 416 42.60 -59.19 -0.22
CA GLY A 416 42.66 -60.65 -0.51
C GLY A 416 41.37 -61.48 -0.41
N SER A 417 40.88 -61.97 -1.57
CA SER A 417 40.31 -63.31 -1.86
C SER A 417 39.32 -64.00 -0.87
N THR A 418 38.02 -64.27 -1.14
CA THR A 418 37.32 -65.10 -2.19
C THR A 418 37.48 -66.63 -2.09
N PRO A 419 36.56 -67.47 -2.65
CA PRO A 419 35.16 -67.29 -3.09
C PRO A 419 34.25 -68.15 -2.16
N PRO A 420 33.33 -69.12 -2.52
CA PRO A 420 32.53 -69.50 -3.72
C PRO A 420 30.99 -69.25 -3.46
N SER A 421 29.96 -69.77 -4.17
CA SER A 421 29.79 -70.85 -5.16
C SER A 421 28.60 -70.64 -6.15
N THR A 422 28.73 -71.22 -7.34
CA THR A 422 27.70 -71.86 -8.22
C THR A 422 26.30 -71.24 -8.44
N ASP A 423 26.13 -70.51 -9.57
CA ASP A 423 25.53 -70.94 -10.87
C ASP A 423 24.29 -71.89 -10.97
N PRO A 424 23.54 -71.94 -12.11
CA PRO A 424 23.71 -71.20 -13.38
C PRO A 424 22.47 -70.53 -14.06
N LEU A 425 22.84 -69.59 -14.95
CA LEU A 425 22.22 -69.06 -16.19
C LEU A 425 21.56 -70.08 -17.17
N PRO A 426 20.69 -69.66 -18.13
CA PRO A 426 21.08 -69.02 -19.44
C PRO A 426 20.09 -67.92 -19.94
N SER A 427 20.24 -67.16 -21.05
CA SER A 427 21.24 -66.93 -22.13
C SER A 427 20.81 -65.63 -22.89
N ALA A 428 21.58 -64.97 -23.79
CA ALA A 428 23.02 -64.83 -24.02
C ALA A 428 23.27 -63.57 -24.91
N SER A 429 24.48 -62.99 -24.84
CA SER A 429 24.92 -61.78 -25.58
C SER A 429 25.40 -62.11 -27.03
N PRO A 430 25.88 -61.18 -27.91
CA PRO A 430 26.94 -60.17 -27.66
C PRO A 430 26.72 -58.78 -28.31
N ALA A 431 27.73 -57.90 -28.17
CA ALA A 431 27.71 -56.49 -28.60
C ALA A 431 28.60 -56.21 -29.84
N ALA A 432 28.43 -55.01 -30.43
CA ALA A 432 29.34 -54.41 -31.40
C ALA A 432 29.48 -52.89 -31.14
N ALA A 433 30.61 -52.31 -31.57
CA ALA A 433 30.95 -50.90 -31.40
C ALA A 433 30.37 -50.01 -32.55
N PRO A 434 30.39 -48.67 -32.44
CA PRO A 434 29.33 -47.83 -33.01
C PRO A 434 29.56 -47.37 -34.46
N PRO A 435 28.46 -47.15 -35.22
CA PRO A 435 28.40 -46.21 -36.32
C PRO A 435 27.66 -44.91 -35.94
N VAL A 436 28.19 -43.78 -36.40
CA VAL A 436 27.54 -42.48 -36.71
C VAL A 436 26.39 -41.99 -35.79
N ALA A 437 26.61 -40.85 -35.15
CA ALA A 437 25.52 -40.12 -34.49
C ALA A 437 24.50 -39.58 -35.52
N ASP A 438 23.24 -40.00 -35.41
CA ASP A 438 22.12 -39.29 -36.03
C ASP A 438 22.13 -37.82 -35.55
N PRO A 439 22.00 -36.83 -36.44
CA PRO A 439 21.86 -35.44 -36.02
C PRO A 439 20.56 -35.28 -35.20
N PRO A 440 20.55 -34.43 -34.16
CA PRO A 440 19.36 -34.23 -33.34
C PRO A 440 18.19 -33.81 -34.22
N ARG A 441 17.08 -34.55 -34.16
CA ARG A 441 15.87 -34.28 -34.94
C ARG A 441 15.48 -32.81 -34.77
N PHE A 442 15.61 -32.04 -35.84
CA PHE A 442 15.25 -30.63 -35.84
C PHE A 442 13.81 -30.48 -35.35
N ALA A 443 13.59 -29.51 -34.47
CA ALA A 443 12.25 -29.17 -34.01
C ALA A 443 11.35 -28.91 -35.23
N SER A 444 10.08 -29.35 -35.17
CA SER A 444 9.13 -29.20 -36.27
C SER A 444 9.02 -27.72 -36.66
N ALA A 445 9.63 -27.38 -37.80
CA ALA A 445 9.55 -26.05 -38.37
C ALA A 445 8.07 -25.77 -38.64
N ARG A 446 7.54 -24.69 -38.05
CA ARG A 446 6.19 -24.25 -38.35
C ARG A 446 6.10 -23.91 -39.84
N PRO A 447 4.98 -24.19 -40.52
CA PRO A 447 4.75 -23.68 -41.87
C PRO A 447 4.97 -22.16 -41.92
N PRO A 448 5.48 -21.61 -43.03
CA PRO A 448 5.69 -20.18 -43.17
C PRO A 448 4.38 -19.41 -43.02
N VAL A 449 4.47 -18.19 -42.47
CA VAL A 449 3.32 -17.30 -42.34
C VAL A 449 2.89 -16.84 -43.73
N GLY A 450 1.65 -17.16 -44.10
CA GLY A 450 1.09 -16.90 -45.43
C GLY A 450 0.36 -15.56 -45.53
N GLU A 451 -0.66 -15.53 -46.39
CA GLU A 451 -1.45 -14.33 -46.67
C GLU A 451 -2.47 -14.03 -45.55
N PRO A 452 -3.03 -12.80 -45.48
CA PRO A 452 -4.13 -12.48 -44.56
C PRO A 452 -5.37 -13.30 -44.90
N LEU A 453 -6.03 -13.87 -43.89
CA LEU A 453 -7.20 -14.75 -44.07
C LEU A 453 -8.44 -14.02 -44.59
N PHE A 454 -8.49 -12.71 -44.41
CA PHE A 454 -9.49 -11.77 -44.91
C PHE A 454 -8.95 -10.33 -44.79
N GLY A 455 -9.54 -9.39 -45.51
CA GLY A 455 -9.19 -7.97 -45.45
C GLY A 455 -9.80 -7.23 -44.26
N VAL A 456 -9.13 -6.20 -43.75
CA VAL A 456 -9.66 -5.32 -42.70
C VAL A 456 -10.98 -4.64 -43.12
N GLY A 457 -11.18 -4.42 -44.42
CA GLY A 457 -12.42 -3.87 -44.98
C GLY A 457 -13.64 -4.82 -44.89
N GLU A 458 -13.42 -6.13 -44.71
CA GLU A 458 -14.50 -7.11 -44.50
C GLU A 458 -15.02 -7.13 -43.06
N VAL A 459 -14.27 -6.53 -42.12
CA VAL A 459 -14.73 -6.35 -40.74
C VAL A 459 -15.80 -5.24 -40.73
N PRO A 460 -17.00 -5.48 -40.18
CA PRO A 460 -18.08 -4.49 -40.13
C PRO A 460 -17.65 -3.17 -39.51
N ASN A 461 -18.19 -2.06 -40.02
CA ASN A 461 -17.83 -0.71 -39.56
C ASN A 461 -18.07 -0.53 -38.05
N GLU A 462 -19.15 -1.10 -37.52
CA GLU A 462 -19.49 -1.10 -36.09
C GLU A 462 -18.42 -1.81 -35.23
N VAL A 463 -17.95 -2.99 -35.66
CA VAL A 463 -16.91 -3.77 -34.98
C VAL A 463 -15.56 -3.03 -35.02
N ARG A 464 -15.26 -2.31 -36.11
CA ARG A 464 -14.07 -1.45 -36.21
C ARG A 464 -14.18 -0.20 -35.33
N ALA A 465 -15.32 0.48 -35.31
CA ALA A 465 -15.58 1.63 -34.45
C ALA A 465 -15.53 1.25 -32.95
N LEU A 466 -16.06 0.07 -32.59
CA LEU A 466 -16.00 -0.47 -31.24
C LEU A 466 -14.56 -0.77 -30.80
N ALA A 467 -13.69 -1.21 -31.71
CA ALA A 467 -12.26 -1.33 -31.44
C ALA A 467 -11.59 0.03 -31.20
N GLU A 468 -11.90 1.06 -31.99
CA GLU A 468 -11.36 2.42 -31.77
C GLU A 468 -11.86 3.04 -30.45
N HIS A 469 -13.11 2.76 -30.07
CA HIS A 469 -13.66 3.18 -28.78
C HIS A 469 -12.99 2.46 -27.59
N ARG A 470 -12.71 1.15 -27.70
CA ARG A 470 -12.07 0.38 -26.62
C ARG A 470 -10.56 0.63 -26.50
N PHE A 471 -9.84 0.74 -27.61
CA PHE A 471 -8.36 0.75 -27.66
C PHE A 471 -7.76 2.11 -28.09
N GLY A 472 -8.60 3.08 -28.44
CA GLY A 472 -8.22 4.47 -28.75
C GLY A 472 -7.83 4.70 -30.21
N SER A 473 -8.33 5.81 -30.78
CA SER A 473 -7.99 6.27 -32.14
C SER A 473 -6.76 7.23 -32.11
N PRO A 474 -5.89 7.25 -33.14
CA PRO A 474 -5.86 6.36 -34.30
C PRO A 474 -5.41 4.94 -33.93
N LEU A 475 -6.12 3.95 -34.44
CA LEU A 475 -5.88 2.53 -34.15
C LEU A 475 -5.32 1.80 -35.37
N ARG A 476 -4.22 1.06 -35.21
CA ARG A 476 -3.72 0.17 -36.26
C ARG A 476 -4.53 -1.12 -36.29
N MET A 477 -5.37 -1.27 -37.30
CA MET A 477 -6.18 -2.48 -37.52
C MET A 477 -5.45 -3.49 -38.40
N GLY A 478 -5.62 -4.79 -38.08
CA GLY A 478 -5.10 -5.89 -38.88
C GLY A 478 -5.96 -7.15 -38.77
N THR A 479 -5.67 -8.11 -39.64
CA THR A 479 -6.33 -9.43 -39.68
C THR A 479 -5.28 -10.54 -39.51
N PRO A 480 -5.69 -11.73 -39.04
CA PRO A 480 -4.81 -12.89 -38.93
C PRO A 480 -4.31 -13.36 -40.29
N ARG A 481 -3.16 -14.02 -40.29
CA ARG A 481 -2.56 -14.66 -41.47
C ARG A 481 -2.60 -16.18 -41.36
N GLU A 482 -2.54 -16.87 -42.48
CA GLU A 482 -2.28 -18.31 -42.52
C GLU A 482 -1.03 -18.64 -41.71
N ASN A 483 -1.10 -19.65 -40.83
CA ASN A 483 -0.02 -20.04 -39.91
C ASN A 483 0.47 -18.90 -38.99
N GLY A 484 -0.31 -17.82 -38.87
CA GLY A 484 0.05 -16.58 -38.18
C GLY A 484 0.03 -16.67 -36.66
N GLY A 485 0.75 -15.73 -36.05
CA GLY A 485 0.89 -15.61 -34.60
C GLY A 485 2.01 -16.48 -34.02
N PRO A 486 1.93 -16.89 -32.73
CA PRO A 486 0.84 -16.62 -31.80
C PRO A 486 0.66 -15.13 -31.49
N TYR A 487 -0.54 -14.64 -31.75
CA TYR A 487 -1.04 -13.35 -31.28
C TYR A 487 -1.30 -13.47 -29.77
N ARG A 488 -1.01 -12.40 -29.02
CA ARG A 488 -1.03 -12.39 -27.54
C ARG A 488 -1.39 -11.02 -27.02
N GLY A 489 -2.25 -10.98 -26.01
CA GLY A 489 -2.66 -9.76 -25.32
C GLY A 489 -4.09 -9.87 -24.79
N GLU A 490 -4.62 -8.72 -24.38
CA GLU A 490 -6.00 -8.58 -23.94
C GLU A 490 -6.96 -8.79 -25.12
N VAL A 491 -8.11 -9.42 -24.87
CA VAL A 491 -9.19 -9.52 -25.84
C VAL A 491 -10.46 -8.78 -25.41
N PHE A 492 -11.14 -8.20 -26.41
CA PHE A 492 -12.50 -7.73 -26.33
C PHE A 492 -13.39 -8.61 -27.20
N ASN A 493 -14.54 -9.02 -26.67
CA ASN A 493 -15.38 -10.07 -27.21
C ASN A 493 -16.65 -9.48 -27.84
N THR A 494 -16.99 -9.94 -29.04
CA THR A 494 -18.25 -9.60 -29.73
C THR A 494 -18.96 -10.89 -30.16
N GLU A 495 -20.14 -10.78 -30.77
CA GLU A 495 -20.91 -11.95 -31.22
C GLU A 495 -20.16 -12.78 -32.27
N HIS A 496 -19.46 -12.14 -33.22
CA HIS A 496 -18.82 -12.82 -34.36
C HIS A 496 -17.30 -12.66 -34.41
N TYR A 497 -16.73 -11.68 -33.70
CA TYR A 497 -15.31 -11.38 -33.67
C TYR A 497 -14.72 -11.36 -32.26
N LEU A 498 -13.50 -11.85 -32.12
CA LEU A 498 -12.63 -11.61 -30.98
C LEU A 498 -11.58 -10.57 -31.38
N ILE A 499 -11.57 -9.41 -30.73
CA ILE A 499 -10.67 -8.29 -31.02
C ILE A 499 -9.50 -8.37 -30.04
N GLN A 500 -8.30 -8.69 -30.49
CA GLN A 500 -7.12 -8.79 -29.62
C GLN A 500 -6.21 -7.58 -29.78
N GLU A 501 -5.85 -6.89 -28.69
CA GLU A 501 -4.70 -5.96 -28.72
C GLU A 501 -3.41 -6.79 -28.76
N VAL A 502 -2.56 -6.56 -29.76
CA VAL A 502 -1.29 -7.31 -29.96
C VAL A 502 -0.05 -6.43 -29.75
N ALA A 503 -0.23 -5.11 -29.76
CA ALA A 503 0.72 -4.09 -29.36
C ALA A 503 -0.05 -2.78 -29.11
N THR A 504 0.56 -1.81 -28.42
CA THR A 504 -0.06 -0.52 -28.11
C THR A 504 -0.72 0.13 -29.33
N ARG A 505 -2.04 0.36 -29.26
CA ARG A 505 -2.87 0.87 -30.37
C ARG A 505 -2.79 0.02 -31.65
N SER A 506 -2.63 -1.30 -31.52
CA SER A 506 -2.64 -2.24 -32.65
C SER A 506 -3.48 -3.47 -32.31
N VAL A 507 -4.58 -3.65 -33.05
CA VAL A 507 -5.52 -4.77 -32.87
C VAL A 507 -5.51 -5.75 -34.04
N VAL A 508 -5.81 -7.01 -33.74
CA VAL A 508 -6.12 -8.06 -34.72
C VAL A 508 -7.56 -8.52 -34.50
N PHE A 509 -8.35 -8.51 -35.57
CA PHE A 509 -9.71 -9.04 -35.57
C PHE A 509 -9.68 -10.52 -35.94
N HIS A 510 -10.16 -11.39 -35.06
CA HIS A 510 -10.28 -12.83 -35.31
C HIS A 510 -11.75 -13.20 -35.47
N ARG A 511 -12.12 -13.94 -36.52
CA ARG A 511 -13.50 -14.48 -36.65
C ARG A 511 -13.69 -15.68 -35.73
N LYS A 512 -14.84 -15.74 -35.05
CA LYS A 512 -15.18 -16.82 -34.11
C LYS A 512 -15.56 -18.13 -34.76
N ASP A 513 -16.15 -18.09 -35.96
CA ASP A 513 -16.54 -19.27 -36.73
C ASP A 513 -15.35 -20.16 -37.15
N GLN A 514 -14.13 -19.62 -37.08
CA GLN A 514 -12.87 -20.30 -37.35
C GLN A 514 -12.03 -20.58 -36.08
N MET A 515 -12.60 -20.39 -34.87
CA MET A 515 -11.91 -20.56 -33.59
C MET A 515 -12.24 -21.88 -32.88
N THR A 516 -11.20 -22.55 -32.39
CA THR A 516 -11.28 -23.68 -31.45
C THR A 516 -10.66 -23.29 -30.11
N PHE A 517 -11.48 -23.21 -29.06
CA PHE A 517 -11.02 -23.01 -27.69
C PHE A 517 -10.46 -24.32 -27.10
N VAL A 518 -9.24 -24.30 -26.58
CA VAL A 518 -8.54 -25.54 -26.14
C VAL A 518 -9.00 -26.08 -24.77
N SER A 519 -10.08 -25.54 -24.22
CA SER A 519 -10.66 -26.00 -22.94
C SER A 519 -12.10 -25.54 -22.79
N GLU A 520 -12.95 -26.38 -22.20
CA GLU A 520 -14.36 -26.07 -21.90
C GLU A 520 -14.52 -24.79 -21.08
N ARG A 521 -13.56 -24.44 -20.19
CA ARG A 521 -13.59 -23.18 -19.44
C ARG A 521 -13.52 -21.96 -20.37
N LEU A 522 -12.63 -21.95 -21.36
CA LEU A 522 -12.52 -20.82 -22.29
C LEU A 522 -13.73 -20.73 -23.22
N LYS A 523 -14.24 -21.89 -23.66
CA LYS A 523 -15.46 -22.00 -24.45
C LYS A 523 -16.68 -21.44 -23.68
N TRP A 524 -16.88 -21.87 -22.43
CA TRP A 524 -17.91 -21.33 -21.54
C TRP A 524 -17.74 -19.82 -21.28
N MET A 525 -16.50 -19.35 -21.09
CA MET A 525 -16.23 -17.92 -20.96
C MET A 525 -16.57 -17.13 -22.23
N ASP A 526 -16.48 -17.74 -23.42
CA ASP A 526 -16.94 -17.11 -24.66
C ASP A 526 -18.47 -17.07 -24.75
N GLU A 527 -19.11 -18.23 -24.55
CA GLU A 527 -20.57 -18.42 -24.55
C GLU A 527 -21.30 -17.50 -23.56
N ASN A 528 -20.62 -17.10 -22.46
CA ASN A 528 -21.17 -16.22 -21.41
C ASN A 528 -20.63 -14.77 -21.49
N ALA A 529 -20.01 -14.37 -22.60
CA ALA A 529 -19.40 -13.04 -22.82
C ALA A 529 -18.31 -12.61 -21.80
N ARG A 530 -17.76 -13.56 -21.02
CA ARG A 530 -16.75 -13.38 -19.97
C ARG A 530 -15.29 -13.38 -20.46
N LEU A 531 -15.05 -13.37 -21.77
CA LEU A 531 -13.69 -13.16 -22.32
C LEU A 531 -13.23 -11.70 -22.30
N ASN A 532 -14.12 -10.71 -22.12
CA ASN A 532 -13.75 -9.30 -22.06
C ASN A 532 -12.67 -9.03 -20.99
N GLY A 533 -11.56 -8.40 -21.39
CA GLY A 533 -10.44 -8.12 -20.48
C GLY A 533 -9.58 -9.35 -20.13
N SER A 534 -9.85 -10.51 -20.73
CA SER A 534 -9.03 -11.72 -20.52
C SER A 534 -7.77 -11.71 -21.37
N GLU A 535 -6.72 -12.37 -20.88
CA GLU A 535 -5.46 -12.54 -21.61
C GLU A 535 -5.42 -13.88 -22.33
N LEU A 536 -5.33 -13.84 -23.66
CA LEU A 536 -5.35 -15.04 -24.50
C LEU A 536 -4.16 -15.10 -25.46
N GLN A 537 -3.91 -16.30 -25.96
CA GLN A 537 -2.98 -16.55 -27.06
C GLN A 537 -3.72 -17.23 -28.21
N VAL A 538 -3.80 -16.57 -29.37
CA VAL A 538 -4.41 -17.12 -30.59
C VAL A 538 -3.30 -17.51 -31.56
N GLY A 539 -3.24 -18.78 -31.97
CA GLY A 539 -2.31 -19.26 -33.00
C GLY A 539 -3.06 -19.91 -34.15
N TYR A 540 -2.60 -19.69 -35.38
CA TYR A 540 -3.21 -20.25 -36.59
C TYR A 540 -2.44 -21.46 -37.13
N ASP A 541 -3.20 -22.35 -37.76
CA ASP A 541 -2.76 -23.60 -38.37
C ASP A 541 -3.53 -23.74 -39.69
N GLY A 542 -2.89 -23.41 -40.81
CA GLY A 542 -3.59 -22.90 -41.99
C GLY A 542 -4.47 -21.70 -41.60
N GLY A 543 -5.75 -21.75 -41.96
CA GLY A 543 -6.77 -20.77 -41.56
C GLY A 543 -7.48 -21.02 -40.22
N GLN A 544 -7.23 -22.14 -39.53
CA GLN A 544 -7.92 -22.46 -38.27
C GLN A 544 -7.22 -21.83 -37.07
N ALA A 545 -7.97 -21.13 -36.22
CA ALA A 545 -7.47 -20.54 -34.98
C ALA A 545 -7.60 -21.51 -33.80
N LYS A 546 -6.52 -21.67 -33.02
CA LYS A 546 -6.50 -22.39 -31.75
C LYS A 546 -6.26 -21.38 -30.62
N VAL A 547 -7.20 -21.30 -29.67
CA VAL A 547 -7.25 -20.26 -28.63
C VAL A 547 -6.86 -20.85 -27.28
N TYR A 548 -5.74 -20.37 -26.74
CA TYR A 548 -5.12 -20.83 -25.50
C TYR A 548 -5.23 -19.77 -24.40
N PRO A 549 -5.29 -20.17 -23.11
CA PRO A 549 -5.19 -19.22 -22.00
C PRO A 549 -3.76 -18.70 -21.92
N TRP A 550 -3.59 -17.41 -21.67
CA TRP A 550 -2.29 -16.77 -21.52
C TRP A 550 -2.22 -15.97 -20.21
N ASP A 551 -1.01 -15.65 -19.76
CA ASP A 551 -0.74 -14.96 -18.50
C ASP A 551 0.51 -14.11 -18.74
N ARG A 552 0.33 -12.78 -18.92
CA ARG A 552 1.39 -11.84 -19.30
C ARG A 552 2.51 -11.81 -18.27
N ALA A 553 2.20 -11.99 -16.99
CA ALA A 553 3.19 -12.05 -15.92
C ALA A 553 4.06 -13.32 -16.03
N ARG A 554 3.46 -14.48 -16.30
CA ARG A 554 4.17 -15.74 -16.55
C ARG A 554 5.07 -15.65 -17.79
N ASP A 555 4.57 -15.07 -18.88
CA ASP A 555 5.30 -14.90 -20.14
C ASP A 555 6.46 -13.92 -19.99
N LEU A 556 6.23 -12.77 -19.32
CA LEU A 556 7.27 -11.80 -18.99
C LEU A 556 8.37 -12.40 -18.11
N LEU A 557 7.99 -13.16 -17.07
CA LEU A 557 8.96 -13.87 -16.21
C LEU A 557 9.81 -14.86 -17.03
N ALA A 558 9.20 -15.62 -17.94
CA ALA A 558 9.90 -16.55 -18.82
C ALA A 558 10.86 -15.83 -19.80
N ARG A 559 10.46 -14.69 -20.38
CA ARG A 559 11.34 -13.87 -21.23
C ARG A 559 12.52 -13.29 -20.44
N THR A 560 12.27 -12.76 -19.25
CA THR A 560 13.32 -12.20 -18.36
C THR A 560 14.33 -13.27 -17.97
N VAL A 561 13.88 -14.46 -17.54
CA VAL A 561 14.75 -15.59 -17.22
C VAL A 561 15.51 -16.08 -18.47
N GLY A 562 14.86 -16.16 -19.63
CA GLY A 562 15.51 -16.47 -20.90
C GLY A 562 16.61 -15.48 -21.28
N SER A 563 16.38 -14.18 -21.07
CA SER A 563 17.38 -13.13 -21.28
C SER A 563 18.56 -13.25 -20.30
N LEU A 564 18.29 -13.52 -19.02
CA LEU A 564 19.32 -13.73 -18.00
C LEU A 564 20.20 -14.95 -18.32
N LYS A 565 19.61 -16.05 -18.81
CA LYS A 565 20.37 -17.21 -19.30
C LYS A 565 21.20 -16.87 -20.55
N LYS A 566 20.65 -16.10 -21.50
CA LYS A 566 21.40 -15.64 -22.68
C LYS A 566 22.64 -14.84 -22.28
N SER A 567 22.47 -13.84 -21.41
CA SER A 567 23.60 -13.05 -20.89
C SER A 567 24.56 -13.88 -20.02
N ALA A 568 24.07 -14.89 -19.29
CA ALA A 568 24.94 -15.81 -18.55
C ALA A 568 25.87 -16.59 -19.50
N ARG A 569 25.36 -17.05 -20.65
CA ARG A 569 26.16 -17.71 -21.70
C ARG A 569 27.13 -16.74 -22.38
N GLU A 570 26.66 -15.54 -22.74
CA GLU A 570 27.47 -14.50 -23.39
C GLU A 570 28.63 -13.99 -22.52
N LEU A 571 28.51 -14.12 -21.19
CA LEU A 571 29.53 -13.76 -20.21
C LEU A 571 30.27 -14.98 -19.62
N ASN A 572 30.14 -16.17 -20.23
CA ASN A 572 30.80 -17.43 -19.81
C ASN A 572 30.59 -17.81 -18.32
N TYR A 573 29.44 -17.49 -17.72
CA TYR A 573 29.09 -17.98 -16.39
C TYR A 573 28.87 -19.50 -16.38
N SER A 574 29.14 -20.13 -15.23
CA SER A 574 28.94 -21.57 -15.04
C SER A 574 27.49 -22.01 -15.36
N PRO A 575 27.28 -23.19 -15.99
CA PRO A 575 25.94 -23.76 -16.22
C PRO A 575 25.07 -23.88 -14.96
N ASN A 576 25.68 -23.92 -13.77
CA ASN A 576 24.96 -23.87 -12.49
C ASN A 576 24.09 -22.61 -12.34
N VAL A 577 24.45 -21.49 -12.98
CA VAL A 577 23.66 -20.25 -12.98
C VAL A 577 22.36 -20.43 -13.76
N GLU A 578 22.38 -21.13 -14.91
CA GLU A 578 21.16 -21.43 -15.65
C GLU A 578 20.22 -22.35 -14.87
N GLY A 579 20.77 -23.40 -14.24
CA GLY A 579 20.01 -24.30 -13.38
C GLY A 579 19.43 -23.61 -12.14
N MET A 580 20.16 -22.65 -11.56
CA MET A 580 19.66 -21.82 -10.47
C MET A 580 18.53 -20.90 -10.93
N LEU A 581 18.65 -20.29 -12.12
CA LEU A 581 17.58 -19.48 -12.73
C LEU A 581 16.32 -20.30 -13.02
N ASP A 582 16.45 -21.53 -13.51
CA ASP A 582 15.32 -22.47 -13.64
C ASP A 582 14.67 -22.79 -12.29
N GLN A 583 15.46 -23.11 -11.26
CA GLN A 583 14.93 -23.40 -9.93
C GLN A 583 14.22 -22.19 -9.31
N LEU A 584 14.73 -20.97 -9.52
CA LEU A 584 14.08 -19.73 -9.06
C LEU A 584 12.78 -19.46 -9.83
N GLN A 585 12.76 -19.65 -11.15
CA GLN A 585 11.55 -19.54 -11.97
C GLN A 585 10.49 -20.56 -11.55
N ALA A 586 10.90 -21.83 -11.38
CA ALA A 586 10.03 -22.92 -10.96
C ALA A 586 9.47 -22.70 -9.55
N ARG A 587 10.29 -22.24 -8.58
CA ARG A 587 9.85 -21.91 -7.22
C ARG A 587 8.94 -20.69 -7.17
N SER A 588 9.20 -19.66 -7.99
CA SER A 588 8.31 -18.50 -8.14
C SER A 588 6.94 -18.95 -8.66
N TRP A 589 6.89 -19.77 -9.71
CA TRP A 589 5.65 -20.28 -10.28
C TRP A 589 4.97 -21.38 -9.45
N ALA A 590 5.72 -22.10 -8.60
CA ALA A 590 5.16 -23.00 -7.59
C ALA A 590 4.39 -22.20 -6.54
N ARG A 591 5.03 -21.20 -5.91
CA ARG A 591 4.39 -20.30 -4.93
C ARG A 591 3.13 -19.60 -5.48
N ILE A 592 3.17 -19.12 -6.73
CA ILE A 592 2.01 -18.49 -7.38
C ILE A 592 0.86 -19.51 -7.55
N ARG A 593 1.16 -20.77 -7.89
CA ARG A 593 0.14 -21.83 -8.01
C ARG A 593 -0.36 -22.32 -6.66
N GLU A 594 0.51 -22.47 -5.66
CA GLU A 594 0.18 -22.85 -4.29
C GLU A 594 -0.72 -21.78 -3.64
N ALA A 595 -0.40 -20.50 -3.79
CA ALA A 595 -1.24 -19.39 -3.33
C ALA A 595 -2.62 -19.38 -4.04
N ARG A 596 -2.66 -19.64 -5.35
CA ARG A 596 -3.92 -19.78 -6.13
C ARG A 596 -4.71 -21.04 -5.70
N ALA A 597 -4.06 -22.15 -5.35
CA ALA A 597 -4.69 -23.40 -4.92
C ALA A 597 -5.25 -23.30 -3.49
N ALA A 598 -4.45 -22.84 -2.52
CA ALA A 598 -4.88 -22.56 -1.16
C ALA A 598 -5.88 -21.37 -1.07
N ALA A 599 -6.04 -20.60 -2.16
CA ALA A 599 -7.18 -19.70 -2.31
C ALA A 599 -8.47 -20.42 -2.71
N LEU A 600 -8.38 -21.38 -3.63
CA LEU A 600 -9.51 -22.18 -4.09
C LEU A 600 -10.03 -23.17 -3.03
N GLU A 601 -9.12 -23.86 -2.33
CA GLU A 601 -9.48 -24.80 -1.25
C GLU A 601 -10.15 -24.07 -0.09
N LYS A 602 -9.55 -22.97 0.39
CA LYS A 602 -10.17 -22.14 1.43
C LYS A 602 -11.53 -21.55 1.02
N SER A 603 -11.79 -21.31 -0.27
CA SER A 603 -13.14 -20.95 -0.74
C SER A 603 -14.09 -22.14 -0.63
N ARG A 604 -13.71 -23.31 -1.15
CA ARG A 604 -14.53 -24.54 -1.12
C ARG A 604 -14.88 -24.97 0.31
N GLU A 605 -13.94 -24.85 1.25
CA GLU A 605 -14.17 -25.11 2.67
C GLU A 605 -15.18 -24.13 3.27
N GLN A 606 -15.11 -22.85 2.90
CA GLN A 606 -16.04 -21.82 3.36
C GLN A 606 -17.44 -21.97 2.76
N ASP A 607 -17.54 -22.40 1.50
CA ASP A 607 -18.82 -22.66 0.83
C ASP A 607 -19.48 -23.95 1.34
N ALA A 608 -18.73 -25.04 1.51
CA ALA A 608 -19.23 -26.28 2.14
C ALA A 608 -19.67 -26.06 3.60
N SER A 609 -18.97 -25.20 4.35
CA SER A 609 -19.37 -24.82 5.72
C SER A 609 -20.71 -24.05 5.76
N ARG A 610 -21.06 -23.34 4.67
CA ARG A 610 -22.34 -22.63 4.51
C ARG A 610 -23.47 -23.58 4.13
N GLU A 611 -23.22 -24.55 3.25
CA GLU A 611 -24.25 -25.56 2.91
C GLU A 611 -24.61 -26.42 4.12
N VAL A 612 -23.62 -26.92 4.89
CA VAL A 612 -23.87 -27.73 6.10
C VAL A 612 -24.62 -26.97 7.19
N SER A 613 -24.50 -25.64 7.25
CA SER A 613 -25.27 -24.79 8.19
C SER A 613 -26.64 -24.35 7.67
N SER A 614 -27.03 -24.76 6.45
CA SER A 614 -28.33 -24.43 5.82
C SER A 614 -29.38 -25.55 5.84
N VAL A 615 -29.07 -26.71 6.45
CA VAL A 615 -30.01 -27.85 6.56
C VAL A 615 -30.82 -27.76 7.87
N PRO A 616 -32.15 -27.51 7.83
CA PRO A 616 -32.97 -27.52 9.03
C PRO A 616 -33.17 -28.95 9.55
N GLY A 617 -33.10 -29.13 10.88
CA GLY A 617 -33.54 -30.36 11.52
C GLY A 617 -35.04 -30.60 11.33
N ARG A 618 -35.43 -31.88 11.23
CA ARG A 618 -36.82 -32.34 11.28
C ARG A 618 -37.24 -32.65 12.70
#